data_AF-A0A917RY27-F1
#
_entry.id   AF-A0A917RY27-F1
#
_cell.length_a   1.000
_cell.length_b   1.000
_cell.length_c   1.000
_cell.angle_alpha   90.00
_cell.angle_beta   90.00
_cell.angle_gamma   90.00
#
_symmetry.space_group_name_H-M   'P 1'
#
loop_
_entity.id
_entity.type
_entity.pdbx_description
1 polymer ?
#
loop_
_entity_poly.entity_id
_entity_poly.type
_entity_poly.pdbx_seq_one_letter_code
_entity_poly.pdbx_strand_id
1 'polypeptide(L)'
;MSEDDGQVDDLGRFSFRTAGQLRLLGERMTALSMQPDGYAPDDLAALADALQGMALRCAMSTGNTALLNELSGRNWRELGEGDIGGLQ
;
A
#
# COMPACT_ATOMS: atom_id res chain seq x y z
N MET A 1 10.45 -13.69 13.20
CA MET A 1 9.68 -13.49 11.97
C MET A 1 9.32 -14.85 11.45
N SER A 2 8.03 -15.16 11.38
CA SER A 2 7.55 -16.45 10.86
C SER A 2 7.65 -16.47 9.33
N GLU A 3 7.60 -17.66 8.73
CA GLU A 3 7.55 -17.80 7.26
C GLU A 3 6.28 -17.13 6.69
N ASP A 4 5.18 -17.17 7.44
CA ASP A 4 3.92 -16.51 7.10
C ASP A 4 4.06 -14.97 7.11
N ASP A 5 4.79 -14.39 8.07
CA ASP A 5 5.03 -12.94 8.10
C ASP A 5 5.81 -12.47 6.85
N GLY A 6 6.78 -13.26 6.40
CA GLY A 6 7.54 -12.97 5.19
C GLY A 6 6.67 -12.96 3.93
N GLN A 7 5.74 -13.90 3.82
CA GLN A 7 4.80 -13.95 2.69
C GLN A 7 3.82 -12.77 2.71
N VAL A 8 3.37 -12.35 3.88
CA VAL A 8 2.49 -11.18 4.03
C VAL A 8 3.23 -9.88 3.69
N ASP A 9 4.50 -9.76 4.09
CA ASP A 9 5.35 -8.62 3.72
C ASP A 9 5.56 -8.54 2.19
N ASP A 10 5.83 -9.68 1.54
CA ASP A 10 5.97 -9.78 0.09
C ASP A 10 4.68 -9.40 -0.64
N LEU A 11 3.53 -9.86 -0.13
CA LEU A 11 2.21 -9.46 -0.64
C LEU A 11 1.99 -7.96 -0.52
N GLY A 12 2.43 -7.35 0.60
CA GLY A 12 2.38 -5.91 0.80
C GLY A 12 3.19 -5.14 -0.25
N ARG A 13 4.45 -5.54 -0.47
CA ARG A 13 5.32 -4.94 -1.51
C ARG A 13 4.77 -5.13 -2.92
N PHE A 14 4.22 -6.31 -3.20
CA PHE A 14 3.58 -6.59 -4.50
C PHE A 14 2.39 -5.65 -4.72
N SER A 15 1.47 -5.58 -3.77
CA SER A 15 0.27 -4.75 -3.85
C SER A 15 0.61 -3.27 -4.06
N PHE A 16 1.60 -2.75 -3.34
CA PHE A 16 2.04 -1.36 -3.48
C PHE A 16 2.63 -1.07 -4.87
N ARG A 17 3.47 -1.96 -5.40
CA ARG A 17 4.03 -1.82 -6.76
C ARG A 17 2.93 -1.85 -7.82
N THR A 18 2.00 -2.80 -7.71
CA THR A 18 0.87 -2.90 -8.65
C THR A 18 0.01 -1.64 -8.60
N ALA A 19 -0.27 -1.08 -7.41
CA ALA A 19 -0.99 0.18 -7.30
C ALA A 19 -0.29 1.32 -8.07
N GLY A 20 1.04 1.45 -7.92
CA GLY A 20 1.82 2.43 -8.67
C GLY A 20 1.74 2.24 -10.19
N GLN A 21 1.78 0.99 -10.65
CA GLN A 21 1.64 0.65 -12.07
C GLN A 21 0.27 1.02 -12.63
N LEU A 22 -0.80 0.78 -11.86
CA LEU A 22 -2.17 1.12 -12.26
C LEU A 22 -2.38 2.64 -12.35
N ARG A 23 -1.83 3.42 -11.41
CA ARG A 23 -1.85 4.89 -11.50
C ARG A 23 -1.13 5.38 -12.76
N LEU A 24 0.08 4.88 -12.99
CA LEU A 24 0.85 5.24 -14.18
C LEU A 24 0.12 4.88 -15.48
N LEU A 25 -0.58 3.73 -15.49
CA LEU A 25 -1.40 3.32 -16.62
C LEU A 25 -2.58 4.28 -16.85
N GLY A 26 -3.33 4.64 -15.80
CA GLY A 26 -4.43 5.60 -15.88
C GLY A 26 -3.98 7.00 -16.34
N GLU A 27 -2.82 7.45 -15.85
CA GLU A 27 -2.19 8.70 -16.30
C GLU A 27 -1.82 8.64 -17.79
N ARG A 28 -1.21 7.53 -18.23
CA ARG A 28 -0.84 7.31 -19.65
C ARG A 28 -2.05 7.23 -20.56
N MET A 29 -3.13 6.58 -20.12
CA MET A 29 -4.41 6.51 -20.83
C MET A 29 -4.98 7.90 -21.07
N THR A 30 -4.98 8.72 -20.02
CA THR A 30 -5.43 10.13 -20.08
C THR A 30 -4.54 10.95 -21.01
N ALA A 31 -3.22 10.86 -20.86
CA ALA A 31 -2.26 11.63 -21.66
C ALA A 31 -2.28 11.27 -23.16
N LEU A 32 -2.57 10.01 -23.49
CA LEU A 32 -2.61 9.50 -24.86
C LEU A 32 -4.01 9.48 -25.47
N SER A 33 -5.04 9.93 -24.74
CA SER A 33 -6.45 9.81 -25.14
C SER A 33 -6.83 8.37 -25.53
N MET A 34 -6.23 7.38 -24.88
CA MET A 34 -6.52 5.96 -25.08
C MET A 34 -7.42 5.49 -23.95
N GLN A 35 -8.62 5.05 -24.30
CA GLN A 35 -9.55 4.44 -23.36
C GLN A 35 -9.96 3.07 -23.92
N PRO A 36 -9.31 1.98 -23.49
CA PRO A 36 -9.75 0.64 -23.85
C PRO A 36 -11.19 0.45 -23.37
N ASP A 37 -12.02 -0.18 -24.19
CA ASP A 37 -13.42 -0.43 -23.84
C ASP A 37 -13.52 -1.13 -22.48
N GLY A 38 -14.25 -0.52 -21.56
CA GLY A 38 -14.49 -1.05 -20.22
C GLY A 38 -13.43 -0.71 -19.16
N TYR A 39 -12.42 0.12 -19.46
CA TYR A 39 -11.44 0.58 -18.48
C TYR A 39 -11.43 2.11 -18.39
N ALA A 40 -12.08 2.67 -17.36
CA ALA A 40 -11.94 4.08 -17.07
C ALA A 40 -10.68 4.34 -16.22
N PRO A 41 -9.98 5.47 -16.44
CA PRO A 41 -8.88 5.88 -15.56
C PRO A 41 -9.28 5.93 -14.08
N ASP A 42 -10.52 6.33 -13.79
CA ASP A 42 -11.06 6.40 -12.43
C ASP A 42 -11.17 5.02 -11.76
N ASP A 43 -11.52 3.97 -12.53
CA ASP A 43 -11.57 2.60 -12.01
C ASP A 43 -10.17 2.09 -11.64
N LEU A 44 -9.16 2.42 -12.47
CA LEU A 44 -7.77 2.09 -12.19
C LEU A 44 -7.25 2.84 -10.96
N ALA A 45 -7.66 4.10 -10.78
CA ALA A 45 -7.32 4.89 -9.60
C ALA A 45 -7.93 4.28 -8.33
N ALA A 46 -9.21 3.90 -8.37
CA ALA A 46 -9.89 3.25 -7.25
C ALA A 46 -9.24 1.91 -6.87
N LEU A 47 -8.85 1.10 -7.86
CA LEU A 47 -8.14 -0.16 -7.62
C LEU A 47 -6.74 0.08 -7.03
N ALA A 48 -6.03 1.11 -7.51
CA ALA A 48 -4.74 1.50 -6.95
C ALA A 48 -4.85 1.94 -5.49
N ASP A 49 -5.86 2.72 -5.12
CA ASP A 49 -6.12 3.12 -3.73
C ASP A 49 -6.38 1.91 -2.84
N ALA A 50 -7.19 0.95 -3.31
CA ALA A 50 -7.48 -0.28 -2.59
C ALA A 50 -6.21 -1.12 -2.36
N LEU A 51 -5.36 -1.26 -3.38
CA LEU A 51 -4.08 -1.98 -3.29
C LEU A 51 -3.08 -1.28 -2.37
N GLN A 52 -3.02 0.06 -2.37
CA GLN A 52 -2.21 0.81 -1.40
C GLN A 52 -2.70 0.58 0.03
N GLY A 53 -4.02 0.61 0.27
CA GLY A 53 -4.60 0.30 1.57
C GLY A 53 -4.26 -1.13 2.03
N MET A 54 -4.31 -2.10 1.12
CA MET A 54 -3.93 -3.50 1.39
C MET A 54 -2.46 -3.63 1.75
N ALA A 55 -1.57 -2.93 1.03
CA ALA A 55 -0.14 -2.94 1.31
C ALA A 55 0.17 -2.46 2.74
N LEU A 56 -0.47 -1.37 3.16
CA LEU A 56 -0.33 -0.85 4.52
C LEU A 56 -0.90 -1.81 5.57
N ARG A 57 -2.03 -2.48 5.28
CA ARG A 57 -2.59 -3.49 6.19
C ARG A 57 -1.67 -4.70 6.37
N CYS A 58 -1.01 -5.16 5.30
CA CYS A 58 -0.03 -6.23 5.40
C CYS A 58 1.11 -5.86 6.35
N ALA A 59 1.71 -4.68 6.16
CA ALA A 59 2.78 -4.18 7.02
C ALA A 59 2.36 -3.98 8.49
N MET A 60 1.13 -3.50 8.73
CA MET A 60 0.58 -3.40 10.09
C MET A 60 0.32 -4.78 10.71
N SER A 61 -0.15 -5.76 9.93
CA SER A 61 -0.49 -7.10 10.44
C SER A 61 0.73 -7.90 10.86
N THR A 62 1.87 -7.71 10.19
CA THR A 62 3.15 -8.35 10.55
C THR A 62 3.92 -7.58 11.62
N GLY A 63 3.44 -6.38 12.00
CA GLY A 63 4.17 -5.47 12.89
C GLY A 63 5.48 -4.95 12.28
N ASN A 64 5.69 -5.11 10.97
CA ASN A 64 6.92 -4.71 10.30
C ASN A 64 6.95 -3.19 10.06
N THR A 65 7.41 -2.45 11.07
CA THR A 65 7.56 -0.99 11.02
C THR A 65 8.47 -0.53 9.88
N ALA A 66 9.50 -1.31 9.52
CA ALA A 66 10.38 -0.98 8.40
C ALA A 66 9.63 -1.03 7.06
N LEU A 67 8.81 -2.06 6.85
CA LEU A 67 7.94 -2.15 5.68
C LEU A 67 6.88 -1.04 5.69
N LEU A 68 6.27 -0.75 6.84
CA LEU A 68 5.29 0.34 6.94
C LEU A 68 5.91 1.69 6.57
N ASN A 69 7.16 1.92 6.97
CA ASN A 69 7.92 3.13 6.62
C ASN A 69 8.23 3.19 5.12
N GLU A 70 8.65 2.06 4.55
CA GLU A 70 8.90 1.92 3.11
C GLU A 70 7.64 2.24 2.29
N LEU A 71 6.50 1.65 2.65
CA LEU A 71 5.25 1.76 1.89
C LEU A 71 4.56 3.11 2.07
N SER A 72 4.60 3.69 3.27
CA SER A 72 3.93 4.95 3.56
C SER A 72 4.77 6.18 3.22
N GLY A 73 6.09 6.01 3.03
CA GLY A 73 7.05 7.11 2.89
C GLY A 73 7.17 7.99 4.15
N ARG A 74 6.66 7.51 5.29
CA ARG A 74 6.70 8.20 6.58
C ARG A 74 7.56 7.41 7.56
N ASN A 75 8.13 8.10 8.54
CA ASN A 75 8.88 7.45 9.60
C ASN A 75 7.97 7.22 10.81
N TRP A 76 7.30 6.07 10.82
CA TRP A 76 6.60 5.53 11.98
C TRP A 76 7.66 5.01 12.94
N ARG A 77 7.75 5.63 14.12
CA ARG A 77 8.47 5.00 15.24
C ARG A 77 7.66 3.80 15.67
N GLU A 78 8.34 2.72 16.04
CA GLU A 78 7.72 1.62 16.77
C GLU A 78 6.90 2.25 17.89
N LEU A 79 5.58 2.05 17.86
CA LEU A 79 4.74 2.28 19.02
C LEU A 79 5.17 1.22 20.03
N GLY A 80 6.24 1.51 20.77
CA GLY A 80 6.72 0.65 21.83
C GLY A 80 5.56 0.38 22.78
N GLU A 81 5.42 -0.88 23.17
CA GLU A 81 4.55 -1.31 24.25
C GLU A 81 4.86 -0.49 25.52
N GLY A 82 4.17 0.62 25.71
CA GLY A 82 4.42 1.50 26.85
C GLY A 82 4.13 2.97 26.63
N ASP A 83 2.93 3.33 26.16
CA ASP A 83 2.24 4.52 26.68
C ASP A 83 0.74 4.50 26.34
N ILE A 84 -0.03 3.70 27.11
CA ILE A 84 -1.47 3.94 27.31
C ILE A 84 -1.65 4.50 28.73
N GLY A 85 -0.69 5.32 29.19
CA GLY A 85 -0.60 5.84 30.54
C GLY A 85 -0.54 7.36 30.57
N GLY A 86 -1.41 8.03 29.80
CA GLY A 86 -1.34 9.48 29.66
C GLY A 86 -2.66 10.15 29.27
N LEU A 87 -3.80 9.64 29.76
CA LEU A 87 -5.05 10.40 29.79
C LEU A 87 -5.62 10.34 31.21
N GLN A 88 -5.06 11.18 32.08
CA GLN A 88 -5.76 11.75 33.23
C GLN A 88 -5.93 13.24 33.00
#